data_AF-T0V7A1-F1
#
_entry.id   AF-T0V7A1-F1
#
_cell.length_a   1.000
_cell.length_b   1.000
_cell.length_c   1.000
_cell.angle_alpha   90.00
_cell.angle_beta   90.00
_cell.angle_gamma   90.00
#
_symmetry.space_group_name_H-M   'P 1'
#
loop_
_entity.id
_entity.type
_entity.pdbx_description
1 polymer ?
#
loop_
_entity_poly.entity_id
_entity_poly.type
_entity_poly.pdbx_seq_one_letter_code
_entity_poly.pdbx_strand_id
1 'polypeptide(L)' 'MLHFLSQVEKAYESKVDRDQLLQAYKAFKIVVPGKAPEKQLDKAFEEASGFSTYQAIKAAKAQDKGLISLGK' A
#
# COMPACT_ATOMS: atom_id res chain seq x y z
N MET A 1 -2.15 6.66 -8.01
CA MET A 1 -1.32 7.34 -6.98
C MET A 1 -2.13 7.56 -5.71
N LEU A 2 -3.00 8.58 -5.64
CA LEU A 2 -3.80 8.90 -4.44
C LEU A 2 -4.65 7.73 -3.93
N HIS A 3 -5.39 7.07 -4.84
CA HIS A 3 -6.20 5.92 -4.47
C HIS A 3 -5.39 4.79 -3.80
N PHE A 4 -4.16 4.54 -4.26
CA PHE A 4 -3.29 3.53 -3.66
C PHE A 4 -2.89 3.92 -2.22
N LEU A 5 -2.48 5.16 -2.01
CA LEU A 5 -2.12 5.65 -0.67
C LEU A 5 -3.32 5.56 0.29
N SER A 6 -4.52 5.94 -0.14
CA SER A 6 -5.72 5.82 0.69
C SER A 6 -6.08 4.36 1.02
N GLN A 7 -5.80 3.39 0.13
CA GLN A 7 -5.97 1.97 0.46
C GLN A 7 -4.93 1.51 1.50
N VAL A 8 -3.71 2.05 1.45
CA VAL A 8 -2.68 1.78 2.47
C VAL A 8 -3.09 2.36 3.82
N GLU A 9 -3.53 3.62 3.89
CA GLU A 9 -4.05 4.24 5.12
C GLU A 9 -5.17 3.38 5.72
N LYS A 10 -6.13 2.97 4.88
CA LYS A 10 -7.23 2.10 5.30
C LYS A 10 -6.76 0.75 5.84
N ALA A 11 -5.67 0.19 5.30
CA ALA A 11 -5.06 -1.04 5.79
C ALA A 11 -4.49 -0.90 7.21
N TYR A 12 -4.05 0.30 7.60
CA TYR A 12 -3.53 0.57 8.93
C TYR A 12 -4.60 1.01 9.93
N GLU A 13 -5.54 1.86 9.50
CA GLU A 13 -6.58 2.42 10.38
C GLU A 13 -7.76 1.48 10.61
N SER A 14 -8.01 0.59 9.65
CA SER A 14 -9.14 -0.34 9.73
C SER A 14 -8.81 -1.66 9.03
N LYS A 15 -9.46 -1.92 7.90
CA LYS A 15 -9.31 -3.12 7.10
C LYS A 15 -9.59 -2.78 5.66
N VAL A 16 -8.76 -3.31 4.77
CA VAL A 16 -8.90 -3.15 3.33
C VAL A 16 -9.01 -4.52 2.68
N ASP A 17 -9.81 -4.63 1.63
CA ASP A 17 -9.83 -5.84 0.82
C ASP A 17 -8.48 -6.02 0.11
N ARG A 18 -7.92 -7.22 0.22
CA ARG A 18 -6.62 -7.57 -0.34
C ARG A 18 -6.55 -7.32 -1.85
N ASP A 19 -7.60 -7.68 -2.57
CA ASP A 19 -7.63 -7.55 -4.03
C ASP A 19 -7.78 -6.09 -4.44
N GLN A 20 -8.57 -5.30 -3.71
CA GLN A 20 -8.66 -3.85 -3.91
C GLN A 20 -7.31 -3.15 -3.70
N LEU A 21 -6.60 -3.47 -2.61
CA LEU A 21 -5.29 -2.91 -2.34
C LEU A 21 -4.27 -3.27 -3.44
N LEU A 22 -4.25 -4.53 -3.89
CA LEU A 22 -3.35 -4.96 -4.97
C LEU A 22 -3.74 -4.39 -6.35
N GLN A 23 -5.02 -4.18 -6.62
CA GLN A 23 -5.48 -3.52 -7.84
C GLN A 23 -5.03 -2.04 -7.84
N ALA A 24 -5.19 -1.34 -6.73
CA ALA A 24 -4.71 0.02 -6.57
C ALA A 24 -3.18 0.10 -6.72
N TYR A 25 -2.46 -0.89 -6.19
CA TYR A 25 -1.01 -1.02 -6.38
C TYR A 25 -0.61 -1.22 -7.84
N LYS A 26 -1.30 -2.09 -8.59
CA LYS A 26 -1.05 -2.28 -10.04
C LYS A 26 -1.23 -0.96 -10.80
N ALA A 27 -2.28 -0.20 -10.51
CA ALA A 27 -2.50 1.11 -11.12
C ALA A 27 -1.40 2.12 -10.73
N PHE A 28 -0.95 2.09 -9.47
CA PHE A 28 0.21 2.87 -9.04
C PHE A 28 1.48 2.49 -9.80
N LYS A 29 1.76 1.20 -10.01
CA LYS A 29 2.95 0.72 -10.73
C LYS A 29 2.99 1.09 -12.21
N ILE A 30 1.85 1.36 -12.84
CA ILE A 30 1.81 1.91 -14.21
C ILE A 30 2.39 3.33 -14.23
N VAL A 31 2.07 4.14 -13.21
CA VAL A 31 2.56 5.52 -13.09
C VAL A 31 3.99 5.55 -12.53
N VAL A 32 4.32 4.65 -11.60
CA VAL A 32 5.62 4.54 -10.93
C VAL A 32 6.22 3.15 -11.16
N PRO A 33 6.77 2.89 -12.37
CA PRO A 33 7.28 1.56 -12.71
C PRO A 33 8.60 1.23 -11.99
N GLY A 34 9.43 2.24 -11.73
CA GLY A 34 10.76 2.06 -11.13
C GLY A 34 10.74 1.76 -9.63
N LYS A 35 11.71 0.96 -9.17
CA LYS A 35 11.90 0.62 -7.75
C LYS A 35 12.43 1.81 -6.92
N ALA A 36 13.34 2.60 -7.49
CA ALA A 36 13.90 3.77 -6.83
C ALA A 36 12.83 4.85 -6.51
N PRO A 37 12.00 5.30 -7.48
CA PRO A 37 10.94 6.27 -7.17
C PRO A 37 9.86 5.68 -6.25
N GLU A 38 9.53 4.39 -6.35
CA GLU A 38 8.64 3.73 -5.39
C GLU A 38 9.19 3.80 -3.96
N LYS A 39 10.50 3.53 -3.77
CA LYS A 39 11.14 3.62 -2.45
C LYS A 39 11.19 5.05 -1.90
N GLN A 40 11.46 6.04 -2.76
CA GLN A 40 11.43 7.45 -2.35
C GLN A 40 10.03 7.86 -1.89
N LEU A 41 9.01 7.40 -2.59
CA LEU A 41 7.62 7.68 -2.27
C LEU A 41 7.17 6.99 -0.98
N ASP A 42 7.53 5.72 -0.81
CA ASP A 42 7.27 4.98 0.44
C ASP A 42 7.86 5.72 1.64
N LYS A 43 9.13 6.15 1.52
CA LYS A 43 9.80 6.92 2.57
C LYS A 43 9.09 8.25 2.86
N ALA A 44 8.76 9.04 1.84
CA ALA A 44 8.09 10.33 2.03
C ALA A 44 6.68 10.17 2.62
N PHE A 45 5.96 9.13 2.20
CA PHE A 45 4.65 8.80 2.74
C PHE A 45 4.73 8.32 4.19
N GLU A 46 5.71 7.49 4.52
CA GLU A 46 5.97 7.02 5.89
C GLU A 46 6.41 8.17 6.79
N GLU A 47 7.22 9.12 6.33
CA GLU A 47 7.58 10.31 7.11
C GLU A 47 6.35 11.20 7.41
N ALA A 48 5.40 11.29 6.48
CA ALA A 48 4.21 12.15 6.63
C ALA A 48 3.05 11.50 7.42
N SER A 49 2.80 10.20 7.20
CA SER A 49 1.66 9.46 7.78
C SER A 49 2.09 8.46 8.87
N GLY A 50 3.36 8.09 8.87
CA GLY A 50 3.89 6.98 9.65
C GLY A 50 3.45 5.60 9.16
N PHE A 51 2.86 5.48 7.97
CA PHE A 51 2.45 4.21 7.38
C PHE A 51 3.41 3.80 6.26
N SER A 52 3.74 2.51 6.16
CA SER A 52 4.59 1.99 5.08
C SER A 52 3.75 1.32 4.00
N THR A 53 3.83 1.87 2.78
CA THR A 53 3.21 1.25 1.60
C THR A 53 3.83 -0.11 1.29
N TYR A 54 5.14 -0.26 1.54
CA TYR A 54 5.85 -1.52 1.33
C TYR A 54 5.31 -2.63 2.23
N GLN A 55 5.14 -2.37 3.53
CA GLN A 55 4.62 -3.36 4.47
C GLN A 55 3.18 -3.76 4.13
N ALA A 56 2.35 -2.81 3.73
CA ALA A 56 0.97 -3.10 3.32
C ALA A 56 0.89 -4.03 2.11
N ILE A 57 1.72 -3.78 1.10
CA ILE A 57 1.79 -4.65 -0.08
C ILE A 57 2.41 -6.00 0.23
N LYS A 58 3.42 -6.05 1.10
CA LYS A 58 4.01 -7.30 1.56
C LYS A 58 2.97 -8.19 2.25
N ALA A 59 2.17 -7.63 3.15
CA ALA A 59 1.08 -8.35 3.81
C ALA A 59 0.01 -8.80 2.81
N ALA A 60 -0.40 -7.94 1.89
CA ALA A 60 -1.39 -8.27 0.86
C ALA A 60 -0.94 -9.40 -0.08
N LYS A 61 0.36 -9.46 -0.40
CA LYS A 61 0.95 -10.53 -1.22
C LYS A 61 1.16 -11.84 -0.46
N ALA A 62 1.30 -11.79 0.86
CA ALA A 62 1.48 -12.97 1.71
C ALA A 62 0.18 -13.73 1.98
N GLN A 63 -0.98 -13.14 1.67
CA GLN A 63 -2.29 -13.79 1.78
C GLN A 63 -2.90 -14.04 0.40
N ASP A 64 -3.63 -15.16 0.29
CA ASP A 64 -4.38 -15.52 -0.91
C ASP A 64 -5.64 -14.65 -1.08
N LYS A 65 -6.42 -14.46 -0.01
CA LYS A 65 -7.70 -13.75 -0.02
C LYS A 65 -8.02 -13.14 1.35
N GLY A 66 -8.92 -12.17 1.37
CA GLY A 66 -9.51 -11.63 2.59
C GLY A 66 -9.17 -10.16 2.85
N LEU A 67 -9.19 -9.78 4.12
CA LEU A 67 -9.01 -8.42 4.57
C LEU A 67 -7.61 -8.23 5.18
N ILE A 68 -6.93 -7.18 4.77
CA ILE A 68 -5.64 -6.76 5.32
C ILE A 68 -5.88 -5.71 6.40
N SER A 69 -5.33 -5.95 7.58
CA SER A 69 -5.23 -4.98 8.67
C SER A 69 -3.84 -5.10 9.27
N LEU A 70 -3.10 -3.99 9.30
CA LEU A 70 -1.70 -3.98 9.74
C LEU A 70 -1.55 -3.54 11.19
N GLY A 71 -2.58 -2.91 11.78
CA GLY A 71 -2.63 -2.49 13.18
C GLY A 71 -1.38 -1.71 13.60
N LYS A 72 -1.46 -0.38 13.59
CA LYS A 72 -0.34 0.42 14.08
C LYS A 72 -0.28 0.43 15.60
#